data_AF-A0A2W0B2M9-F1
#
_entry.id   AF-A0A2W0B2M9-F1
#
_cell.length_a   1.000
_cell.length_b   1.000
_cell.length_c   1.000
_cell.angle_alpha   90.00
_cell.angle_beta   90.00
_cell.angle_gamma   90.00
#
_symmetry.space_group_name_H-M   'P 1'
#
loop_
_entity.id
_entity.type
_entity.pdbx_description
1 polymer ?
#
loop_
_entity_poly.entity_id
_entity_poly.type
_entity_poly.pdbx_seq_one_letter_code
_entity_poly.pdbx_strand_id
1 'polypeptide(L)'
;MTAVSLVQGSVDFSSEQSDSQSYLAKARFPRQIFDNNSVEILTADELAARLKVKISWVIDHCSRAKTRDPLPVLRIGKHRRFRWGSREMDEWLDRQAGVSTKRKAGQ
;
A
#
# COMPACT_ATOMS: atom_id res chain seq x y z
N MET A 1 30.20 10.28 75.11
CA MET A 1 30.94 9.11 74.57
C MET A 1 29.96 7.95 74.71
N THR A 2 29.35 7.37 73.68
CA THR A 2 29.88 6.95 72.37
C THR A 2 28.73 6.84 71.38
N ALA A 3 28.98 7.21 70.12
CA ALA A 3 28.06 7.10 68.99
C ALA A 3 27.94 5.65 68.49
N VAL A 4 26.80 5.26 67.91
CA VAL A 4 26.77 4.24 66.85
C VAL A 4 25.76 4.64 65.79
N SER A 5 26.26 4.72 64.57
CA SER A 5 25.66 5.29 63.38
C SER A 5 24.61 4.39 62.73
N LEU A 6 23.60 5.05 62.16
CA LEU A 6 22.71 4.59 61.11
C LEU A 6 23.53 4.29 59.85
N VAL A 7 23.47 3.06 59.33
CA VAL A 7 23.89 2.74 57.95
C VAL A 7 22.70 2.11 57.24
N GLN A 8 22.18 2.88 56.30
CA GLN A 8 21.23 2.48 55.27
C GLN A 8 21.90 1.41 54.40
N GLY A 9 21.32 0.22 54.37
CA GLY A 9 21.67 -0.81 53.38
C GLY A 9 21.33 -0.30 51.99
N SER A 10 22.36 0.06 51.25
CA SER A 10 22.27 0.46 49.86
C SER A 10 21.87 -0.74 49.01
N VAL A 11 20.89 -0.51 48.15
CA VAL A 11 20.49 -1.35 47.04
C VAL A 11 21.69 -1.68 46.17
N ASP A 12 21.95 -2.98 45.98
CA ASP A 12 22.77 -3.47 44.86
C ASP A 12 21.91 -4.44 44.05
N PHE A 13 20.94 -3.86 43.33
CA PHE A 13 20.27 -4.52 42.21
C PHE A 13 20.99 -4.08 40.94
N SER A 14 22.25 -4.50 40.85
CA SER A 14 23.04 -4.35 39.63
C SER A 14 22.73 -5.51 38.68
N SER A 15 22.60 -5.14 37.41
CA SER A 15 22.76 -6.02 36.25
C SER A 15 21.56 -6.87 35.84
N GLU A 16 20.74 -6.31 34.94
CA GLU A 16 20.28 -6.92 33.66
C GLU A 16 19.13 -6.11 33.04
N GLN A 17 19.22 -4.78 33.06
CA GLN A 17 18.31 -3.90 32.32
C GLN A 17 19.04 -3.29 31.12
N SER A 18 19.40 -4.10 30.13
CA SER A 18 19.77 -3.58 28.81
C SER A 18 19.89 -4.69 27.77
N ASP A 19 18.81 -5.38 27.43
CA ASP A 19 18.75 -6.07 26.12
C ASP A 19 17.34 -6.53 25.67
N SER A 20 16.27 -6.07 26.32
CA SER A 20 14.91 -6.40 25.91
C SER A 20 14.25 -5.36 24.98
N GLN A 21 14.85 -4.18 24.79
CA GLN A 21 14.29 -3.16 23.88
C GLN A 21 14.65 -3.38 22.40
N SER A 22 15.69 -4.15 22.08
CA SER A 22 16.14 -4.36 20.70
C SER A 22 15.23 -5.31 19.89
N TYR A 23 14.36 -6.08 20.56
CA TYR A 23 13.45 -7.03 19.91
C TYR A 23 12.19 -6.40 19.29
N LEU A 24 11.91 -5.11 19.54
CA LEU A 24 10.79 -4.40 18.90
C LEU A 24 11.18 -3.64 17.63
N ALA A 25 12.48 -3.49 17.33
CA ALA A 25 12.96 -2.82 16.11
C ALA A 25 13.07 -3.74 14.88
N LYS A 26 12.63 -4.99 15.00
CA LYS A 26 12.50 -5.95 13.89
C LYS A 26 11.05 -6.20 13.50
N ALA A 27 10.19 -5.22 13.74
CA ALA A 27 8.89 -5.10 13.09
C ALA A 27 9.07 -4.83 11.58
N ARG A 28 9.61 -5.82 10.87
CA ARG A 28 9.22 -6.02 9.47
C ARG A 28 7.80 -6.56 9.55
N PHE A 29 6.90 -5.99 8.75
CA PHE A 29 5.44 -6.20 8.77
C PHE A 29 4.72 -5.24 9.71
N PRO A 30 4.03 -4.26 9.10
CA PRO A 30 2.66 -4.55 8.72
C PRO A 30 2.48 -4.40 7.20
N ARG A 31 2.32 -5.51 6.48
CA ARG A 31 1.87 -5.43 5.09
C ARG A 31 0.65 -6.29 4.87
N GLN A 32 -0.46 -5.85 5.44
CA GLN A 32 -1.71 -5.56 4.74
C GLN A 32 -2.73 -5.13 5.80
N ILE A 33 -2.96 -3.82 5.91
CA ILE A 33 -4.26 -3.35 6.38
C ILE A 33 -5.22 -3.83 5.29
N PHE A 34 -6.06 -4.81 5.60
CA PHE A 34 -7.18 -5.12 4.73
C PHE A 34 -8.08 -3.91 4.80
N ASP A 35 -7.98 -3.05 3.79
CA ASP A 35 -8.91 -1.95 3.62
C ASP A 35 -10.30 -2.59 3.65
N ASN A 36 -11.08 -2.32 4.71
CA ASN A 36 -12.48 -2.75 4.86
C ASN A 36 -13.40 -2.03 3.86
N ASN A 37 -12.87 -1.60 2.72
CA ASN A 37 -13.62 -1.19 1.56
C ASN A 37 -13.81 -2.46 0.73
N SER A 38 -15.05 -2.95 0.65
CA SER A 38 -15.41 -4.12 -0.13
C SER A 38 -14.80 -4.03 -1.54
N VAL A 39 -13.74 -4.80 -1.80
CA VAL A 39 -13.09 -4.80 -3.11
C VAL A 39 -14.05 -5.43 -4.10
N GLU A 40 -14.65 -4.60 -4.94
CA GLU A 40 -15.61 -5.04 -5.93
C GLU A 40 -14.88 -5.54 -7.17
N ILE A 41 -15.31 -6.70 -7.68
CA ILE A 41 -14.79 -7.25 -8.93
C ILE A 41 -15.69 -6.80 -10.08
N LEU A 42 -15.17 -5.92 -10.93
CA LEU A 42 -15.86 -5.39 -12.09
C LEU A 42 -15.49 -6.11 -13.39
N THR A 43 -16.45 -6.13 -14.30
CA THR A 43 -16.25 -6.44 -15.72
C THR A 43 -15.70 -5.24 -16.50
N ALA A 44 -15.29 -5.45 -17.76
CA ALA A 44 -14.81 -4.36 -18.60
C ALA A 44 -15.90 -3.33 -18.90
N ASP A 45 -17.15 -3.76 -19.07
CA ASP A 45 -18.32 -2.92 -19.29
C ASP A 45 -18.62 -2.04 -18.06
N GLU A 46 -18.64 -2.63 -16.87
CA GLU A 46 -18.91 -1.89 -15.62
C GLU A 46 -17.78 -0.89 -15.31
N LEU A 47 -16.52 -1.29 -15.53
CA LEU A 47 -15.40 -0.38 -15.35
C LEU A 47 -15.47 0.79 -16.33
N ALA A 48 -15.81 0.51 -17.59
CA ALA A 48 -15.97 1.55 -18.62
C ALA A 48 -17.09 2.55 -18.24
N ALA A 49 -18.21 2.05 -17.71
CA ALA A 49 -19.30 2.88 -17.22
C ALA A 49 -18.87 3.78 -16.04
N ARG A 50 -18.12 3.25 -15.07
CA ARG A 50 -17.63 4.02 -13.91
C ARG A 50 -16.63 5.11 -14.31
N LEU A 51 -15.69 4.78 -15.20
CA LEU A 51 -14.70 5.73 -15.70
C LEU A 51 -15.26 6.67 -16.77
N LYS A 52 -16.52 6.45 -17.22
CA LYS A 52 -17.16 7.17 -18.34
C LYS A 52 -16.34 7.11 -19.64
N VAL A 53 -15.74 5.96 -19.91
CA VAL A 53 -14.92 5.71 -21.11
C VAL A 53 -15.56 4.63 -21.99
N LYS A 54 -15.08 4.49 -23.22
CA LYS A 54 -15.52 3.41 -24.12
C LYS A 54 -14.91 2.07 -23.68
N ILE A 55 -15.67 0.98 -23.85
CA ILE A 55 -15.21 -0.39 -23.52
C ILE A 55 -13.95 -0.76 -24.32
N SER A 56 -13.91 -0.39 -25.61
CA SER A 56 -12.74 -0.63 -26.46
C SER A 56 -11.47 0.03 -25.91
N TRP A 57 -11.60 1.24 -25.34
CA TRP A 57 -10.48 1.94 -24.71
C TRP A 57 -9.92 1.16 -23.52
N VAL A 58 -10.79 0.58 -22.67
CA VAL A 58 -10.37 -0.27 -21.55
C VAL A 58 -9.61 -1.51 -22.03
N ILE A 59 -10.10 -2.16 -23.09
CA ILE A 59 -9.45 -3.34 -23.68
C ILE A 59 -8.06 -2.99 -24.23
N ASP A 60 -7.96 -1.85 -24.93
CA ASP A 60 -6.68 -1.36 -25.47
C ASP A 60 -5.69 -0.97 -24.37
N HIS A 61 -6.17 -0.32 -23.29
CA HIS A 61 -5.35 0.05 -22.13
C HIS A 61 -4.92 -1.15 -21.29
N CYS A 62 -5.59 -2.29 -21.40
CA CYS A 62 -5.12 -3.54 -20.78
C CYS A 62 -3.92 -4.18 -21.52
N SER A 63 -3.58 -3.70 -22.72
CA SER A 63 -2.46 -4.23 -23.50
C SER A 63 -1.19 -3.45 -23.23
N ARG A 64 -0.20 -4.11 -22.61
CA ARG A 64 1.14 -3.55 -22.37
C ARG A 64 1.89 -3.21 -23.67
N ALA A 65 1.46 -3.77 -24.80
CA ALA A 65 2.02 -3.45 -26.11
C ALA A 65 1.52 -2.10 -26.65
N LYS A 66 0.32 -1.66 -26.24
CA LYS A 66 -0.30 -0.41 -26.72
C LYS A 66 -0.12 0.76 -25.75
N THR A 67 0.07 0.47 -24.46
CA THR A 67 0.11 1.49 -23.40
C THR A 67 1.32 1.30 -22.51
N ARG A 68 2.02 2.40 -22.21
CA ARG A 68 3.21 2.41 -21.33
C ARG A 68 2.89 2.00 -19.89
N ASP A 69 1.68 2.26 -19.44
CA ASP A 69 1.19 1.94 -18.10
C ASP A 69 -0.15 1.20 -18.16
N PRO A 70 -0.13 -0.13 -18.34
CA PRO A 70 -1.35 -0.90 -18.55
C PRO A 70 -2.21 -0.95 -17.28
N LEU A 71 -3.52 -1.00 -17.48
CA LEU A 71 -4.50 -1.13 -16.40
C LEU A 71 -4.26 -2.42 -15.58
N PRO A 72 -4.38 -2.39 -14.23
CA PRO A 72 -4.22 -3.56 -13.38
C PRO A 72 -5.38 -4.55 -13.61
N VAL A 73 -5.14 -5.51 -14.50
CA VAL A 73 -6.12 -6.52 -14.92
C VAL A 73 -5.88 -7.85 -14.21
N LEU A 74 -6.94 -8.40 -13.61
CA LEU A 74 -6.97 -9.79 -13.19
C LEU A 74 -7.41 -10.65 -14.38
N ARG A 75 -6.48 -11.44 -14.89
CA ARG A 75 -6.76 -12.39 -15.98
C ARG A 75 -7.24 -13.70 -15.39
N ILE A 76 -8.51 -14.02 -15.65
CA ILE A 76 -9.12 -15.30 -15.29
C ILE A 76 -9.45 -16.00 -16.61
N GLY A 77 -8.45 -16.69 -17.17
CA GLY A 77 -8.53 -17.28 -18.50
C GLY A 77 -8.80 -16.23 -19.58
N LYS A 78 -9.92 -16.39 -20.32
CA LYS A 78 -10.37 -15.41 -21.33
C LYS A 78 -11.00 -14.14 -20.74
N HIS A 79 -11.34 -14.17 -19.46
CA HIS A 79 -12.04 -13.08 -18.80
C HIS A 79 -11.06 -12.08 -18.19
N ARG A 80 -11.37 -10.79 -18.38
CA ARG A 80 -10.67 -9.68 -17.74
C ARG A 80 -11.55 -9.15 -16.63
N ARG A 81 -10.97 -9.05 -15.43
CA ARG A 81 -11.62 -8.54 -14.23
C ARG A 81 -10.79 -7.43 -13.61
N PHE A 82 -11.47 -6.52 -12.94
CA PHE A 82 -10.84 -5.35 -12.34
C PHE A 82 -11.24 -5.26 -10.88
N ARG A 83 -10.26 -5.02 -10.00
CA ARG A 83 -10.52 -4.81 -8.59
C ARG A 83 -10.76 -3.33 -8.36
N TRP A 84 -12.01 -2.95 -8.17
CA TRP A 84 -12.37 -1.57 -7.83
C TRP A 84 -12.22 -1.32 -6.33
N GLY A 85 -11.69 -0.15 -5.96
CA GLY A 85 -11.38 0.18 -4.56
C GLY A 85 -10.20 -0.62 -4.00
N SER A 86 -9.42 -1.29 -4.86
CA SER A 86 -8.14 -1.86 -4.48
C SER A 86 -7.04 -0.82 -4.65
N ARG A 87 -6.13 -0.79 -3.69
CA ARG A 87 -4.92 0.04 -3.71
C ARG A 87 -4.18 0.03 -5.06
N GLU A 88 -4.10 -1.11 -5.75
CA GLU A 88 -3.45 -1.18 -7.07
C GLU A 88 -4.18 -0.36 -8.14
N MET A 89 -5.50 -0.33 -8.11
CA MET A 89 -6.32 0.46 -9.05
C MET A 89 -6.23 1.94 -8.71
N ASP A 90 -6.29 2.29 -7.42
CA ASP A 90 -6.19 3.67 -6.95
C ASP A 90 -4.81 4.27 -7.27
N GLU A 91 -3.73 3.53 -6.98
CA GLU A 91 -2.36 3.92 -7.35
C GLU A 91 -2.18 4.05 -8.87
N TRP A 92 -2.91 3.27 -9.67
CA TRP A 92 -2.91 3.44 -11.12
C TRP A 92 -3.66 4.70 -11.55
N LEU A 93 -4.84 4.97 -10.97
CA LEU A 93 -5.62 6.17 -11.25
C LEU A 93 -4.85 7.45 -10.91
N ASP A 94 -4.17 7.47 -9.76
CA ASP A 94 -3.31 8.58 -9.33
C ASP A 94 -2.17 8.83 -10.32
N ARG A 95 -1.53 7.76 -10.81
CA ARG A 95 -0.49 7.87 -11.84
C ARG A 95 -1.04 8.41 -13.15
N GLN A 96 -2.24 7.98 -13.58
CA GLN A 96 -2.86 8.49 -14.81
C GLN A 96 -3.27 9.96 -14.69
N ALA A 97 -3.79 10.38 -13.54
CA ALA A 97 -4.10 11.79 -13.27
C ALA A 97 -2.85 12.68 -13.37
N GLY A 98 -1.70 12.21 -12.87
CA GLY A 98 -0.41 12.91 -12.99
C GLY A 98 0.21 12.92 -14.39
N VAL A 99 -0.14 11.97 -15.26
CA VAL A 99 0.43 11.84 -16.62
C VAL A 99 -0.26 12.80 -17.63
N SER A 100 -1.46 13.30 -17.33
CA SER A 100 -2.28 14.09 -18.27
C SER A 100 -1.72 15.47 -18.70
N THR A 101 -0.61 15.95 -18.15
CA THR A 101 -0.16 17.35 -18.33
C THR A 101 1.04 17.59 -19.27
N LYS A 102 1.51 16.61 -20.04
CA LYS A 102 2.54 16.85 -21.08
C LYS A 102 2.00 16.68 -22.49
N ARG A 103 1.02 17.52 -22.88
CA ARG A 103 0.85 17.84 -24.30
C ARG A 103 1.90 18.88 -24.65
N LYS A 104 2.92 18.48 -25.42
CA LYS A 104 3.80 19.43 -26.10
C LYS A 104 2.93 20.36 -26.93
N ALA A 105 2.88 21.63 -26.53
CA ALA A 105 2.54 22.71 -27.43
C ALA A 105 3.68 22.85 -28.47
N GLY A 106 3.32 22.87 -29.76
CA GLY A 106 4.14 23.40 -30.84
C GLY A 106 5.38 22.59 -31.28
N GLN A 107 5.28 21.95 -32.45
CA GLN A 107 6.27 22.12 -33.52
C GLN A 107 5.65 21.77 -34.88
#